data_AF-A0A963D2L5-F1
#
_entry.id   AF-A0A963D2L5-F1
#
_cell.length_a   1.000
_cell.length_b   1.000
_cell.length_c   1.000
_cell.angle_alpha   90.00
_cell.angle_beta   90.00
_cell.angle_gamma   90.00
#
_symmetry.space_group_name_H-M   'P 1'
#
loop_
_entity.id
_entity.type
_entity.pdbx_description
1 polymer ?
#
loop_
_entity_poly.entity_id
_entity_poly.type
_entity_poly.pdbx_seq_one_letter_code
_entity_poly.pdbx_strand_id
1 'polypeptide(L)' 'RPQRYWLMVETGDEILDYRRAVEKYAGARQTVLEGGDHSFTRWDDYLDDILDFAQVRP' A
#
# COMPACT_ATOMS: atom_id res chain seq x y z
N ARG A 1 -6.43 0.63 -15.66
CA ARG A 1 -7.53 0.78 -14.68
C ARG A 1 -6.92 0.90 -13.30
N PRO A 2 -6.46 2.09 -12.88
CA PRO A 2 -5.76 2.29 -11.62
C PRO A 2 -6.55 1.80 -10.40
N GLN A 3 -7.89 1.84 -10.47
CA GLN A 3 -8.82 1.41 -9.42
C GLN A 3 -8.75 -0.08 -9.09
N ARG A 4 -8.08 -0.89 -9.93
CA ARG A 4 -7.82 -2.31 -9.66
C ARG A 4 -6.65 -2.51 -8.68
N TYR A 5 -5.91 -1.46 -8.36
CA TYR A 5 -4.75 -1.52 -7.50
C TYR A 5 -4.99 -0.70 -6.23
N TRP A 6 -4.36 -1.15 -5.16
CA TRP A 6 -4.22 -0.41 -3.93
C TRP A 6 -2.73 -0.34 -3.60
N LEU A 7 -2.16 0.85 -3.64
CA LEU A 7 -0.80 1.10 -3.16
C LEU A 7 -0.84 1.20 -1.64
N MET A 8 -0.01 0.40 -0.98
CA MET A 8 0.25 0.49 0.45
C MET A 8 1.77 0.62 0.61
N VAL A 9 2.24 1.70 1.22
CA VAL A 9 3.67 1.99 1.34
C VAL A 9 3.93 2.82 2.60
N GLU A 10 5.08 2.62 3.22
CA GLU A 10 5.54 3.43 4.35
C GLU A 10 6.66 4.38 3.89
N THR A 11 6.69 5.60 4.41
CA THR A 11 7.63 6.64 3.93
C THR A 11 9.09 6.34 4.33
N GLY A 12 9.28 5.46 5.31
CA GLY A 12 10.55 4.98 5.81
C GLY A 12 11.16 3.82 5.02
N ASP A 13 10.51 3.37 3.95
CA ASP A 13 11.07 2.38 3.02
C ASP A 13 12.48 2.80 2.58
N GLU A 14 13.47 2.03 3.04
CA GLU A 14 14.88 2.27 2.86
C GLU A 14 15.42 1.71 1.53
N ILE A 15 14.61 0.89 0.84
CA ILE A 15 14.97 0.22 -0.41
C ILE A 15 14.39 0.98 -1.60
N LEU A 16 13.16 1.50 -1.49
CA LEU A 16 12.43 2.19 -2.55
C LEU A 16 11.95 3.58 -2.10
N ASP A 17 12.17 4.60 -2.93
CA ASP A 17 11.57 5.92 -2.70
C ASP A 17 10.05 5.86 -2.89
N TYR A 18 9.30 5.94 -1.78
CA TYR A 18 7.83 5.89 -1.77
C TYR A 18 7.18 6.90 -2.73
N ARG A 19 7.83 8.05 -2.97
CA ARG A 19 7.29 9.11 -3.86
C ARG A 19 7.13 8.60 -5.29
N ARG A 20 8.04 7.71 -5.73
CA ARG A 20 7.95 7.05 -7.04
C ARG A 20 6.78 6.08 -7.12
N ALA A 21 6.49 5.38 -6.04
CA ALA A 21 5.31 4.51 -5.97
C ALA A 21 4.01 5.34 -6.03
N VAL A 22 3.93 6.42 -5.25
CA VAL A 22 2.78 7.36 -5.24
C VAL A 22 2.51 7.92 -6.63
N GLU A 23 3.54 8.39 -7.32
CA GLU A 23 3.46 8.91 -8.69
C GLU A 23 3.03 7.81 -9.69
N LYS A 24 3.68 6.64 -9.62
CA LYS A 24 3.42 5.51 -10.54
C LYS A 24 1.99 4.98 -10.42
N TYR A 25 1.45 4.92 -9.21
CA TYR A 25 0.10 4.44 -8.93
C TYR A 25 -0.93 5.57 -8.79
N ALA A 26 -0.67 6.74 -9.40
CA ALA A 26 -1.63 7.83 -9.42
C ALA A 26 -3.01 7.36 -9.92
N GLY A 27 -4.06 7.71 -9.17
CA GLY A 27 -5.44 7.31 -9.44
C GLY A 27 -5.86 5.92 -8.91
N ALA A 28 -4.94 5.15 -8.32
CA ALA A 28 -5.27 3.97 -7.52
C ALA A 28 -5.72 4.38 -6.11
N ARG A 29 -6.30 3.43 -5.33
CA ARG A 29 -6.41 3.61 -3.87
C ARG A 29 -4.98 3.69 -3.32
N GLN A 30 -4.69 4.60 -2.40
CA GLN A 30 -3.36 4.73 -1.81
C GLN A 30 -3.44 4.89 -0.29
N THR A 31 -2.58 4.15 0.41
CA THR A 31 -2.30 4.27 1.84
C THR A 31 -0.82 4.53 1.98
N VAL A 32 -0.46 5.76 2.34
CA VAL A 32 0.93 6.20 2.55
C VAL A 32 1.10 6.48 4.04
N LEU A 33 1.98 5.74 4.70
CA LEU A 33 2.11 5.73 6.15
C LEU A 33 3.46 6.33 6.56
N GLU A 34 3.45 7.23 7.54
CA GLU A 34 4.70 7.83 8.03
C GLU A 34 5.55 6.83 8.83
N GLY A 35 6.86 6.83 8.62
CA GLY A 35 7.81 5.93 9.27
C GLY A 35 7.88 4.55 8.59
N GLY A 36 8.14 3.50 9.38
CA GLY A 36 8.16 2.12 8.89
C GLY A 36 9.43 1.75 8.13
N ASP A 37 9.34 0.69 7.33
CA ASP A 37 10.43 0.16 6.50
C ASP A 37 9.87 -0.61 5.28
N HIS A 38 10.76 -1.16 4.43
CA HIS A 38 10.38 -1.88 3.22
C HIS A 38 9.54 -3.15 3.47
N SER A 39 9.51 -3.68 4.70
CA SER A 39 8.72 -4.88 5.03
C SER A 39 7.23 -4.60 5.20
N PHE A 40 6.83 -3.32 5.27
CA PHE A 40 5.49 -2.85 5.62
C PHE A 40 5.08 -3.28 7.03
N THR A 41 5.52 -2.50 8.02
CA THR A 41 5.46 -2.83 9.46
C THR A 41 4.06 -2.95 10.05
N ARG A 42 3.03 -2.44 9.37
CA ARG A 42 1.62 -2.45 9.81
C ARG A 42 0.80 -3.53 9.11
N TRP A 43 1.43 -4.55 8.55
CA TRP A 43 0.78 -5.61 7.77
C TRP A 43 -0.49 -6.17 8.44
N ASP A 44 -0.40 -6.53 9.72
CA ASP A 44 -1.50 -7.17 10.45
C ASP A 44 -2.73 -6.25 10.61
N ASP A 45 -2.53 -4.93 10.71
CA ASP A 45 -3.62 -3.96 10.86
C ASP A 45 -4.48 -3.83 9.59
N TYR A 46 -3.96 -4.27 8.44
CA TYR A 46 -4.58 -4.10 7.12
C TYR A 46 -5.05 -5.40 6.47
N LEU A 47 -4.81 -6.56 7.10
CA LEU A 47 -5.06 -7.85 6.47
C LEU A 47 -6.53 -8.01 6.04
N ASP A 48 -7.47 -7.65 6.92
CA ASP A 48 -8.91 -7.72 6.62
C ASP A 48 -9.27 -6.82 5.42
N ASP A 49 -8.84 -5.56 5.43
CA ASP A 49 -9.09 -4.63 4.31
C ASP A 49 -8.48 -5.12 2.98
N ILE A 50 -7.31 -5.79 3.04
CA ILE A 50 -6.65 -6.34 1.85
C ILE A 50 -7.50 -7.48 1.26
N LEU A 51 -8.02 -8.38 2.10
CA LEU A 51 -8.90 -9.47 1.66
C LEU A 51 -10.20 -8.93 1.03
N ASP A 52 -10.71 -7.80 1.55
CA ASP A 52 -11.91 -7.13 1.05
C ASP A 52 -11.68 -6.54 -0.32
N PHE A 53 -10.57 -5.81 -0.44
CA PHE A 53 -10.16 -5.20 -1.68
C PHE A 53 -9.90 -6.26 -2.76
N ALA A 54 -9.27 -7.38 -2.38
CA ALA A 54 -9.02 -8.50 -3.26
C ALA A 54 -10.27 -9.33 -3.59
N GLN A 55 -11.40 -9.10 -2.90
CA GLN A 55 -12.66 -9.83 -3.06
C GLN A 55 -12.49 -11.35 -2.85
N VAL A 56 -11.65 -11.72 -1.89
CA VAL A 56 -11.35 -13.12 -1.55
C VAL A 56 -11.96 -13.56 -0.22
N ARG A 57 -12.64 -12.66 0.50
CA ARG A 57 -13.50 -13.08 1.62
C ARG A 57 -14.70 -13.87 1.08
N PRO A 58 -15.10 -14.95 1.76
CA PRO A 58 -16.28 -15.73 1.39
C PRO A 58 -17.58 -14.91 1.47
#